data_AF-A0A1W1XQR4-F1
#
_entry.id   AF-A0A1W1XQR4-F1
#
_cell.length_a   1.000
_cell.length_b   1.000
_cell.length_c   1.000
_cell.angle_alpha   90.00
_cell.angle_beta   90.00
_cell.angle_gamma   90.00
#
_symmetry.space_group_name_H-M   'P 1'
#
loop_
_entity.id
_entity.type
_entity.pdbx_description
1 polymer ?
#
loop_
_entity_poly.entity_id
_entity_poly.type
_entity_poly.pdbx_seq_one_letter_code
_entity_poly.pdbx_strand_id
1 'polypeptide(L)'
;MRHPIRPKPITRQLIAALRRRWQRFAATFSNHISFVPAHYQARPCQGRAWRRAFPVAGKQHIRRFLQLFTDAFGFPQSSVLRFRPDDPVMEVYRALYPRNGMDAMELEHWALSLQRHYALGAQAIWRDNLTLGELFAMTERQQ
;
A
#
# COMPACT_ATOMS: atom_id res chain seq x y z
N MET A 1 17.78 14.16 -27.12
CA MET A 1 18.22 12.91 -26.50
C MET A 1 17.65 12.85 -25.09
N ARG A 2 16.65 11.99 -24.82
CA ARG A 2 16.04 11.84 -23.48
C ARG A 2 16.77 10.71 -22.74
N HIS A 3 17.39 11.01 -21.60
CA HIS A 3 17.98 9.98 -20.75
C HIS A 3 16.85 9.10 -20.15
N PRO A 4 16.97 7.76 -20.19
CA PRO A 4 16.07 6.89 -19.46
C PRO A 4 16.43 6.98 -17.97
N ILE A 5 15.52 7.52 -17.16
CA ILE A 5 15.60 7.45 -15.70
C ILE A 5 15.39 5.98 -15.34
N ARG A 6 16.48 5.24 -15.09
CA ARG A 6 16.38 3.88 -14.54
C ARG A 6 15.94 4.00 -13.06
N PRO A 7 14.86 3.33 -12.63
CA PRO A 7 14.55 3.25 -11.20
C PRO A 7 15.68 2.51 -10.49
N LYS A 8 16.26 3.11 -9.45
CA LYS A 8 17.31 2.47 -8.65
C LYS A 8 16.69 1.33 -7.83
N PRO A 9 17.21 0.09 -7.90
CA PRO A 9 16.70 -1.00 -7.09
C PRO A 9 16.98 -0.72 -5.62
N ILE A 10 15.96 -0.83 -4.80
CA ILE A 10 16.09 -0.71 -3.35
C ILE A 10 16.72 -1.99 -2.82
N THR A 11 18.00 -1.87 -2.51
CA THR A 11 18.87 -2.94 -2.05
C THR A 11 18.51 -3.34 -0.62
N ARG A 12 18.91 -4.56 -0.21
CA ARG A 12 18.79 -5.12 1.16
C ARG A 12 19.23 -4.14 2.27
N GLN A 13 20.06 -3.15 1.95
CA GLN A 13 20.50 -2.10 2.86
C GLN A 13 19.39 -1.13 3.27
N LEU A 14 18.44 -0.84 2.37
CA LEU A 14 17.26 -0.05 2.73
C LEU A 14 16.44 -0.83 3.76
N ILE A 15 16.08 -2.10 3.49
CA ILE A 15 15.35 -2.97 4.44
C ILE A 15 16.01 -3.02 5.84
N ALA A 16 17.34 -3.07 5.91
CA ALA A 16 18.06 -3.02 7.19
C ALA A 16 18.05 -1.63 7.87
N ALA A 17 18.08 -0.54 7.10
CA ALA A 17 17.89 0.82 7.61
C ALA A 17 16.44 1.03 8.10
N LEU A 18 15.46 0.48 7.40
CA LEU A 18 14.04 0.48 7.74
C LEU A 18 13.76 -0.26 9.04
N ARG A 19 14.40 -1.42 9.24
CA ARG A 19 14.31 -2.19 10.49
C ARG A 19 14.88 -1.45 11.70
N ARG A 20 15.95 -0.66 11.53
CA ARG A 20 16.54 0.17 12.61
C ARG A 20 15.74 1.42 12.91
N ARG A 21 15.09 2.02 11.91
CA ARG A 21 14.16 3.14 12.08
C ARG A 21 12.89 2.72 12.84
N TRP A 22 12.46 1.46 12.66
CA TRP A 22 11.31 0.83 13.32
C TRP A 22 11.43 0.70 14.86
N GLN A 23 12.60 0.29 15.37
CA GLN A 23 12.81 0.12 16.82
C GLN A 23 12.69 1.43 17.62
N ARG A 24 12.82 2.60 16.96
CA ARG A 24 12.69 3.92 17.59
C ARG A 24 11.28 4.53 17.45
N PHE A 25 10.38 3.94 16.65
CA PHE A 25 9.09 4.57 16.28
C PHE A 25 7.83 3.71 16.52
N ALA A 26 7.96 2.41 16.79
CA ALA A 26 6.82 1.54 17.09
C ALA A 26 5.98 1.97 18.32
N ALA A 27 6.49 2.89 19.14
CA ALA A 27 5.78 3.47 20.29
C ALA A 27 4.94 4.73 19.96
N THR A 28 5.09 5.32 18.77
CA THR A 28 4.51 6.66 18.44
C THR A 28 3.51 6.63 17.28
N PHE A 29 3.45 5.55 16.49
CA PHE A 29 2.56 5.44 15.32
C PHE A 29 1.06 5.27 15.65
N SER A 30 0.69 5.18 16.94
CA SER A 30 -0.72 5.08 17.37
C SER A 30 -1.55 6.37 17.16
N ASN A 31 -0.96 7.50 16.75
CA ASN A 31 -1.67 8.79 16.72
C ASN A 31 -1.54 9.64 15.44
N HIS A 32 -0.99 9.13 14.33
CA HIS A 32 -1.01 9.88 13.06
C HIS A 32 -2.20 9.45 12.20
N ILE A 33 -3.30 10.20 12.28
CA ILE A 33 -4.44 10.03 11.38
C ILE A 33 -4.13 10.80 10.09
N SER A 34 -3.90 10.07 9.01
CA SER A 34 -3.81 10.66 7.68
C SER A 34 -5.21 10.90 7.13
N PHE A 35 -5.42 12.04 6.48
CA PHE A 35 -6.66 12.30 5.74
C PHE A 35 -6.65 11.51 4.44
N VAL A 36 -7.71 10.73 4.18
CA VAL A 36 -7.91 10.07 2.89
C VAL A 36 -8.08 11.15 1.82
N PRO A 37 -7.37 11.14 0.67
CA PRO A 37 -7.50 12.20 -0.32
C PRO A 37 -8.95 12.36 -0.81
N ALA A 38 -9.37 13.61 -1.08
CA ALA A 38 -10.78 13.96 -1.28
C ALA A 38 -11.49 13.13 -2.37
N HIS A 39 -10.79 12.83 -3.47
CA HIS A 39 -11.35 12.03 -4.56
C HIS A 39 -11.54 10.55 -4.20
N TYR A 40 -10.79 9.99 -3.24
CA TYR A 40 -11.09 8.67 -2.68
C TYR A 40 -12.24 8.76 -1.68
N GLN A 41 -12.35 9.86 -0.92
CA GLN A 41 -13.43 10.02 0.05
C GLN A 41 -14.81 10.08 -0.57
N ALA A 42 -14.94 10.77 -1.71
CA ALA A 42 -16.19 10.90 -2.44
C ALA A 42 -16.63 9.60 -3.14
N ARG A 43 -15.80 8.56 -3.17
CA ARG A 43 -16.14 7.31 -3.86
C ARG A 43 -17.20 6.52 -3.09
N PRO A 44 -18.15 5.89 -3.81
CA PRO A 44 -19.01 4.88 -3.21
C PRO A 44 -18.20 3.63 -2.82
N CYS A 45 -18.82 2.73 -2.07
CA CYS A 45 -18.24 1.44 -1.71
C CYS A 45 -17.82 0.63 -2.96
N GLN A 46 -16.56 0.18 -2.97
CA GLN A 46 -15.91 -0.53 -4.07
C GLN A 46 -15.89 -2.04 -3.87
N GLY A 47 -16.63 -2.56 -2.87
CA GLY A 47 -16.73 -4.00 -2.64
C GLY A 47 -17.20 -4.77 -3.88
N ARG A 48 -18.08 -4.18 -4.69
CA ARG A 48 -18.52 -4.79 -5.97
C ARG A 48 -17.39 -4.88 -7.00
N ALA A 49 -16.50 -3.89 -7.06
CA ALA A 49 -15.33 -3.91 -7.95
C ALA A 49 -14.37 -5.04 -7.53
N TRP A 50 -14.08 -5.15 -6.24
CA TRP A 50 -13.27 -6.24 -5.68
C TRP A 50 -13.87 -7.63 -5.95
N ARG A 51 -15.19 -7.79 -5.78
CA ARG A 51 -15.87 -9.05 -6.06
C ARG A 51 -15.87 -9.43 -7.54
N ARG A 52 -15.85 -8.45 -8.45
CA ARG A 52 -15.71 -8.70 -9.88
C ARG A 52 -14.29 -9.09 -10.26
N ALA A 53 -13.29 -8.40 -9.70
CA ALA A 53 -11.88 -8.69 -9.98
C ALA A 53 -11.43 -10.04 -9.39
N PHE A 54 -11.96 -10.41 -8.22
CA PHE A 54 -11.60 -11.63 -7.49
C PHE A 54 -12.87 -12.40 -7.07
N PRO A 55 -13.54 -13.09 -8.01
CA PRO A 55 -14.80 -13.78 -7.74
C PRO A 55 -14.64 -14.97 -6.78
N VAL A 56 -13.48 -15.63 -6.79
CA VAL A 56 -13.18 -16.80 -5.95
C VAL A 56 -12.59 -16.44 -4.60
N ALA A 57 -12.01 -15.25 -4.44
CA ALA A 57 -11.38 -14.83 -3.19
C ALA A 57 -12.40 -14.67 -2.06
N GLY A 58 -12.00 -15.03 -0.83
CA GLY A 58 -12.83 -14.83 0.36
C GLY A 58 -13.03 -13.35 0.68
N LYS A 59 -14.27 -12.94 1.00
CA LYS A 59 -14.59 -11.54 1.36
C LYS A 59 -13.73 -11.00 2.51
N GLN A 60 -13.46 -11.85 3.51
CA GLN A 60 -12.63 -11.49 4.66
C GLN A 60 -11.16 -11.31 4.28
N HIS A 61 -10.69 -12.06 3.29
CA HIS A 61 -9.31 -11.94 2.84
C HIS A 61 -9.07 -10.59 2.14
N ILE A 62 -9.97 -10.22 1.22
CA ILE A 62 -9.95 -8.90 0.57
C ILE A 62 -9.98 -7.77 1.61
N ARG A 63 -10.87 -7.88 2.60
CA ARG A 63 -10.96 -6.87 3.67
C ARG A 63 -9.68 -6.77 4.48
N ARG A 64 -9.09 -7.91 4.88
CA ARG A 64 -7.82 -7.94 5.63
C ARG A 64 -6.68 -7.30 4.83
N PHE A 65 -6.58 -7.61 3.54
CA PHE A 65 -5.59 -6.99 2.66
C PHE A 65 -5.75 -5.47 2.62
N LEU A 66 -6.98 -4.99 2.42
CA LEU A 66 -7.26 -3.55 2.37
C LEU A 66 -7.06 -2.85 3.72
N GLN A 67 -7.30 -3.55 4.84
CA GLN A 67 -7.02 -3.05 6.19
C GLN A 67 -5.53 -2.84 6.40
N LEU A 68 -4.70 -3.81 6.01
CA LEU A 68 -3.23 -3.68 6.07
C LEU A 68 -2.74 -2.49 5.23
N PHE A 69 -3.40 -2.23 4.10
CA PHE A 69 -3.13 -1.03 3.31
C PHE A 69 -3.54 0.24 4.05
N THR A 70 -4.80 0.36 4.51
CA THR A 70 -5.24 1.58 5.20
C THR A 70 -4.46 1.86 6.48
N ASP A 71 -4.09 0.83 7.22
CA ASP A 71 -3.30 0.94 8.45
C ASP A 71 -1.90 1.50 8.16
N ALA A 72 -1.26 1.00 7.09
CA ALA A 72 0.07 1.47 6.71
C ALA A 72 0.10 2.95 6.32
N PHE A 73 -1.00 3.45 5.77
CA PHE A 73 -1.17 4.84 5.38
C PHE A 73 -1.83 5.71 6.46
N GLY A 74 -2.18 5.15 7.63
CA GLY A 74 -2.85 5.87 8.72
C GLY A 74 -4.29 6.31 8.40
N PHE A 75 -4.96 5.64 7.46
CA PHE A 75 -6.34 5.94 7.07
C PHE A 75 -7.37 5.36 8.05
N PRO A 76 -8.52 6.01 8.25
CA PRO A 76 -9.59 5.46 9.06
C PRO A 76 -10.16 4.18 8.46
N GLN A 77 -10.48 3.20 9.31
CA GLN A 77 -11.06 1.91 8.93
C GLN A 77 -12.37 2.03 8.13
N SER A 78 -13.12 3.13 8.31
CA SER A 78 -14.32 3.43 7.53
C SER A 78 -14.04 3.67 6.04
N SER A 79 -12.77 3.88 5.65
CA SER A 79 -12.35 4.14 4.28
C SER A 79 -11.87 2.91 3.51
N VAL A 80 -11.71 1.75 4.18
CA VAL A 80 -11.18 0.50 3.59
C VAL A 80 -11.85 0.15 2.25
N LEU A 81 -13.17 0.30 2.16
CA LEU A 81 -13.94 -0.04 0.96
C LEU A 81 -14.04 1.11 -0.06
N ARG A 82 -13.30 2.21 0.08
CA ARG A 82 -13.24 3.29 -0.91
C ARG A 82 -12.17 3.07 -1.98
N PHE A 83 -11.22 2.16 -1.71
CA PHE A 83 -10.15 1.77 -2.62
C PHE A 83 -10.57 0.62 -3.53
N ARG A 84 -10.13 0.68 -4.78
CA ARG A 84 -10.48 -0.25 -5.86
C ARG A 84 -9.29 -1.12 -6.24
N PRO A 85 -9.53 -2.30 -6.85
CA PRO A 85 -8.44 -3.13 -7.32
C PRO A 85 -7.60 -2.49 -8.44
N ASP A 86 -8.15 -1.55 -9.21
CA ASP A 86 -7.44 -0.82 -10.28
C ASP A 86 -6.70 0.43 -9.78
N ASP A 87 -6.79 0.79 -8.50
CA ASP A 87 -6.07 1.94 -7.96
C ASP A 87 -4.55 1.67 -7.94
N PRO A 88 -3.72 2.52 -8.57
CA PRO A 88 -2.28 2.42 -8.46
C PRO A 88 -1.82 2.85 -7.08
N VAL A 89 -0.97 2.03 -6.45
CA VAL A 89 -0.44 2.30 -5.10
C VAL A 89 0.25 3.67 -5.05
N MET A 90 1.06 3.96 -6.08
CA MET A 90 1.82 5.20 -6.16
C MET A 90 0.93 6.42 -6.39
N GLU A 91 -0.26 6.25 -6.97
CA GLU A 91 -1.22 7.36 -7.08
C GLU A 91 -1.87 7.68 -5.74
N VAL A 92 -2.20 6.68 -4.92
CA VAL A 92 -2.68 6.92 -3.55
C VAL A 92 -1.61 7.64 -2.73
N TYR A 93 -0.36 7.19 -2.82
CA TYR A 93 0.78 7.84 -2.16
C TYR A 93 0.98 9.30 -2.62
N ARG A 94 1.01 9.54 -3.94
CA ARG A 94 1.17 10.89 -4.50
C ARG A 94 0.02 11.82 -4.13
N ALA A 95 -1.20 11.28 -3.99
CA ALA A 95 -2.37 12.05 -3.59
C ALA A 95 -2.29 12.56 -2.14
N LEU A 96 -1.53 11.89 -1.26
CA LEU A 96 -1.23 12.39 0.09
C LEU A 96 -0.20 13.51 0.07
N TYR A 97 0.72 13.46 -0.88
CA TYR A 97 1.89 14.32 -0.92
C TYR A 97 2.00 15.10 -2.23
N PRO A 98 1.06 16.03 -2.52
CA PRO A 98 0.98 16.75 -3.79
C PRO A 98 2.10 17.80 -3.99
N ARG A 99 2.81 18.20 -2.93
CA ARG A 99 3.96 19.14 -2.99
C ARG A 99 5.14 18.57 -2.20
N ASN A 100 6.02 17.84 -2.89
CA ASN A 100 7.33 17.34 -2.45
C ASN A 100 7.37 16.30 -1.31
N GLY A 101 8.02 15.16 -1.61
CA GLY A 101 9.09 14.57 -0.79
C GLY A 101 8.85 14.33 0.71
N MET A 102 7.69 13.81 1.10
CA MET A 102 7.62 13.13 2.41
C MET A 102 8.36 11.80 2.35
N ASP A 103 8.85 11.35 3.50
CA ASP A 103 9.57 10.08 3.55
C ASP A 103 8.66 8.94 3.12
N ALA A 104 9.23 7.91 2.50
CA ALA A 104 8.46 6.79 1.96
C ALA A 104 7.93 5.86 3.08
N MET A 105 7.70 6.37 4.29
CA MET A 105 7.51 5.57 5.49
C MET A 105 6.25 4.71 5.42
N GLU A 106 5.16 5.21 4.83
CA GLU A 106 3.92 4.44 4.64
C GLU A 106 4.12 3.29 3.66
N LEU A 107 4.86 3.54 2.56
CA LEU A 107 5.21 2.51 1.59
C LEU A 107 6.13 1.45 2.21
N GLU A 108 7.08 1.88 3.03
CA GLU A 108 7.99 1.01 3.78
C GLU A 108 7.23 0.17 4.83
N HIS A 109 6.30 0.78 5.57
CA HIS A 109 5.45 0.10 6.53
C HIS A 109 4.57 -0.94 5.83
N TRP A 110 3.95 -0.57 4.72
CA TRP A 110 3.10 -1.48 3.97
C TRP A 110 3.90 -2.65 3.39
N ALA A 111 5.10 -2.38 2.85
CA ALA A 111 6.01 -3.41 2.36
C ALA A 111 6.37 -4.44 3.45
N LEU A 112 6.66 -3.96 4.67
CA LEU A 112 6.95 -4.83 5.81
C LEU A 112 5.72 -5.65 6.23
N SER A 113 4.53 -5.05 6.22
CA SER A 113 3.28 -5.76 6.51
C SER A 113 3.00 -6.85 5.48
N LEU A 114 3.19 -6.57 4.18
CA LEU A 114 3.04 -7.54 3.11
C LEU A 114 4.07 -8.68 3.21
N GLN A 115 5.32 -8.37 3.57
CA GLN A 115 6.32 -9.40 3.81
C GLN A 115 5.95 -10.27 5.01
N ARG A 116 5.46 -9.68 6.10
CA ARG A 116 5.11 -10.40 7.33
C ARG A 116 3.88 -11.29 7.15
N HIS A 117 2.86 -10.80 6.46
CA HIS A 117 1.57 -11.47 6.35
C HIS A 117 1.43 -12.35 5.11
N TYR A 118 2.21 -12.07 4.06
CA TYR A 118 2.06 -12.72 2.75
C TYR A 118 3.37 -13.13 2.10
N ALA A 119 4.51 -13.03 2.79
CA ALA A 119 5.85 -13.31 2.25
C ALA A 119 6.19 -12.59 0.93
N LEU A 120 5.50 -11.46 0.65
CA LEU A 120 5.76 -10.63 -0.52
C LEU A 120 6.93 -9.66 -0.26
N GLY A 121 7.90 -9.65 -1.17
CA GLY A 121 9.05 -8.76 -1.12
C GLY A 121 8.72 -7.33 -1.56
N ALA A 122 9.43 -6.35 -1.00
CA ALA A 122 9.27 -4.93 -1.32
C ALA A 122 9.44 -4.61 -2.81
N GLN A 123 10.16 -5.45 -3.57
CA GLN A 123 10.35 -5.32 -5.02
C GLN A 123 9.02 -5.27 -5.79
N ALA A 124 7.96 -5.91 -5.27
CA ALA A 124 6.65 -5.86 -5.89
C ALA A 124 6.09 -4.43 -5.95
N ILE A 125 6.36 -3.61 -4.92
CA ILE A 125 5.74 -2.29 -4.68
C ILE A 125 6.36 -1.17 -5.54
N TRP A 126 7.60 -1.31 -5.99
CA TRP A 126 8.36 -0.24 -6.66
C TRP A 126 7.98 0.02 -8.13
N ARG A 127 6.92 -0.60 -8.64
CA ARG A 127 6.43 -0.33 -10.00
C ARG A 127 5.38 0.78 -9.94
N ASP A 128 5.61 1.86 -10.69
CA ASP A 128 4.72 3.05 -10.73
C ASP A 128 3.25 2.73 -11.02
N ASN A 129 3.00 1.67 -11.80
CA ASN A 129 1.67 1.25 -12.21
C ASN A 129 1.15 0.02 -11.47
N LEU A 130 1.81 -0.42 -10.40
CA LEU A 130 1.31 -1.55 -9.61
C LEU A 130 0.00 -1.15 -8.94
N THR A 131 -1.03 -1.93 -9.23
CA THR A 131 -2.36 -1.74 -8.66
C THR A 131 -2.55 -2.54 -7.37
N LEU A 132 -3.50 -2.11 -6.54
CA LEU A 132 -3.91 -2.87 -5.34
C LEU A 132 -4.37 -4.29 -5.70
N GLY A 133 -5.04 -4.46 -6.84
CA GLY A 133 -5.51 -5.74 -7.33
C GLY A 133 -4.37 -6.66 -7.76
N GLU A 134 -3.40 -6.16 -8.53
CA GLU A 134 -2.22 -6.95 -8.90
C GLU A 134 -1.45 -7.43 -7.67
N LEU A 135 -1.30 -6.57 -6.66
CA LEU A 135 -0.61 -6.94 -5.44
C LEU A 135 -1.42 -7.96 -4.61
N PHE A 136 -2.74 -7.80 -4.53
CA PHE A 136 -3.62 -8.80 -3.92
C PHE A 136 -3.51 -10.16 -4.63
N ALA A 137 -3.49 -10.17 -5.97
CA ALA A 137 -3.31 -11.39 -6.75
C ALA A 137 -1.98 -12.10 -6.44
N MET A 138 -0.93 -11.35 -6.09
CA MET A 138 0.34 -11.94 -5.63
C MET A 138 0.20 -12.61 -4.25
N THR A 139 -0.62 -12.05 -3.35
CA THR A 139 -0.89 -12.67 -2.04
C THR A 139 -1.67 -13.98 -2.15
N GLU A 140 -2.55 -14.10 -3.15
CA GLU A 140 -3.34 -15.31 -3.40
C GLU A 140 -2.49 -16.45 -3.98
N ARG A 141 -1.38 -16.15 -4.67
CA ARG A 141 -0.51 -17.18 -5.30
C ARG A 141 0.46 -17.85 -4.34
N GLN A 142 0.58 -17.35 -3.11
CA GLN A 142 1.47 -17.91 -2.09
C GLN A 142 0.73 -18.71 -1.00
N GLN A 143 -0.57 -18.91 -1.16
CA GLN A 143 -1.42 -19.77 -0.31
C GLN A 143 -1.76 -21.05 -1.08
#